data_AF-A0A562WPF2-F1
#
_entry.id   AF-A0A562WPF2-F1
#
_cell.length_a   1.000
_cell.length_b   1.000
_cell.length_c   1.000
_cell.angle_alpha   90.00
_cell.angle_beta   90.00
_cell.angle_gamma   90.00
#
_symmetry.space_group_name_H-M   'P 1'
#
loop_
_entity.id
_entity.type
_entity.pdbx_description
1 polymer ?
#
loop_
_entity_poly.entity_id
_entity_poly.type
_entity_poly.pdbx_seq_one_letter_code
_entity_poly.pdbx_strand_id
1 'polypeptide(L)'
;MALVCGVVAAAVLLWWPRTTVVRVVDQPSGIGYADGSAHFAVLTHVRAPIAAIRLSEGGSSAVDHHAVVLGRDRSGGYGHRVRFDATGMDPADLTVEWTAEGVWLSYGSGHRVFVPANQFTGGR
;
A
#
# COMPACT_ATOMS: atom_id res chain seq x y z
N MET A 1 -28.46 -17.03 -22.89
CA MET A 1 -28.21 -17.13 -21.43
C MET A 1 -26.73 -17.37 -21.13
N ALA A 2 -26.13 -18.51 -21.50
CA ALA A 2 -24.73 -18.84 -21.16
C ALA A 2 -23.69 -17.80 -21.63
N LEU A 3 -23.83 -17.25 -22.84
CA LEU A 3 -22.90 -16.27 -23.41
C LEU A 3 -22.97 -14.92 -22.67
N VAL A 4 -24.17 -14.52 -22.24
CA VAL A 4 -24.38 -13.30 -21.44
C VAL A 4 -23.77 -13.45 -20.06
N CYS A 5 -23.97 -14.60 -19.40
CA CYS A 5 -23.32 -14.88 -18.11
C CYS A 5 -21.79 -14.89 -18.22
N GLY A 6 -21.23 -15.44 -19.30
CA GLY A 6 -19.79 -15.45 -19.55
C GLY A 6 -19.20 -14.04 -19.70
N VAL A 7 -19.86 -13.18 -20.47
CA VAL A 7 -19.43 -11.77 -20.66
C VAL A 7 -19.50 -10.98 -19.35
N VAL A 8 -20.58 -11.15 -18.58
CA VAL A 8 -20.74 -10.48 -17.29
C VAL A 8 -19.67 -10.93 -16.30
N ALA A 9 -19.41 -12.23 -16.18
CA ALA A 9 -18.36 -12.75 -15.30
C ALA A 9 -16.97 -12.25 -15.68
N ALA A 10 -16.65 -12.21 -16.98
CA ALA A 10 -15.38 -11.66 -17.46
C ALA A 10 -15.24 -10.17 -17.16
N ALA A 11 -16.30 -9.38 -17.36
CA ALA A 11 -16.31 -7.96 -17.05
C ALA A 11 -16.09 -7.71 -15.55
N VAL A 12 -16.77 -8.47 -14.68
CA VAL A 12 -16.60 -8.39 -13.22
C VAL A 12 -15.17 -8.72 -12.81
N LEU A 13 -14.55 -9.77 -13.36
CA LEU A 13 -13.18 -10.16 -13.03
C LEU A 13 -12.12 -9.15 -13.49
N LEU A 14 -12.34 -8.52 -14.65
CA LEU A 14 -11.47 -7.47 -15.19
C LEU A 14 -11.59 -6.16 -14.41
N TRP A 15 -12.77 -5.89 -13.86
CA TRP A 15 -13.08 -4.65 -13.15
C TRP A 15 -12.99 -4.77 -11.62
N TRP A 16 -12.72 -5.98 -11.12
CA TRP A 16 -12.58 -6.24 -9.70
C TRP A 16 -11.37 -5.48 -9.11
N PRO A 17 -11.49 -4.90 -7.91
CA PRO A 17 -10.35 -4.29 -7.24
C PRO A 17 -9.23 -5.30 -7.03
N ARG A 18 -8.02 -4.95 -7.45
CA ARG A 18 -6.82 -5.75 -7.23
C ARG A 18 -5.76 -4.89 -6.56
N THR A 19 -5.12 -5.48 -5.56
CA THR A 19 -3.91 -4.93 -4.95
C THR A 19 -2.77 -5.85 -5.31
N THR A 20 -1.71 -5.29 -5.87
CA THR A 20 -0.48 -6.01 -6.19
C THR A 20 0.67 -5.46 -5.36
N VAL A 21 1.58 -6.34 -4.96
CA VAL A 21 2.85 -5.92 -4.34
C VAL A 21 3.80 -5.51 -5.45
N VAL A 22 4.28 -4.28 -5.38
CA VAL A 22 5.27 -3.71 -6.31
C VAL A 22 6.68 -3.97 -5.80
N ARG A 23 6.90 -3.70 -4.50
CA ARG A 23 8.21 -3.82 -3.87
C ARG A 23 8.06 -4.09 -2.38
N VAL A 24 8.98 -4.89 -1.84
CA VAL A 24 9.12 -5.10 -0.40
C VAL A 24 10.49 -4.58 0.02
N VAL A 25 10.54 -3.82 1.11
CA VAL A 25 11.78 -3.41 1.76
C VAL A 25 11.78 -3.99 3.17
N ASP A 26 12.77 -4.81 3.46
CA ASP A 26 12.96 -5.43 4.78
C ASP A 26 13.53 -4.43 5.79
N GLN A 27 13.10 -4.53 7.05
CA GLN A 27 13.75 -3.86 8.17
C GLN A 27 15.17 -4.42 8.36
N PRO A 28 16.20 -3.57 8.44
CA PRO A 28 17.57 -4.01 8.72
C PRO A 28 17.68 -4.71 10.09
N SER A 29 18.52 -5.74 10.19
CA SER A 29 18.71 -6.53 11.42
C SER A 29 19.26 -5.74 12.62
N GLY A 30 19.90 -4.59 12.39
CA GLY A 30 20.40 -3.69 13.44
C GLY A 30 19.35 -2.78 14.05
N ILE A 31 18.14 -2.74 13.49
CA ILE A 31 17.02 -1.93 13.96
C ILE A 31 15.98 -2.91 14.51
N GLY A 32 15.44 -2.62 15.70
CA GLY A 32 14.43 -3.43 16.36
C GLY A 32 13.39 -2.55 17.03
N TYR A 33 12.15 -3.02 17.06
CA TYR A 33 11.06 -2.36 17.76
C TYR A 33 10.64 -3.14 19.00
N ALA A 34 9.85 -2.50 19.87
CA ALA A 34 9.47 -3.04 21.18
C ALA A 34 8.69 -4.37 21.10
N ASP A 35 8.05 -4.67 19.98
CA ASP A 35 7.32 -5.92 19.78
C ASP A 35 8.21 -7.10 19.31
N GLY A 36 9.53 -6.86 19.17
CA GLY A 36 10.54 -7.86 18.81
C GLY A 36 10.36 -8.49 17.42
N SER A 37 9.44 -7.96 16.60
CA SER A 37 9.08 -8.55 15.31
C SER A 37 9.83 -7.87 14.16
N ALA A 38 10.12 -8.63 13.11
CA ALA A 38 10.57 -8.07 11.85
C ALA A 38 9.43 -7.34 11.14
N HIS A 39 9.71 -6.15 10.62
CA HIS A 39 8.76 -5.36 9.84
C HIS A 39 9.21 -5.21 8.38
N PHE A 40 8.23 -4.91 7.55
CA PHE A 40 8.38 -4.71 6.12
C PHE A 40 7.68 -3.42 5.72
N ALA A 41 8.28 -2.71 4.77
CA ALA A 41 7.62 -1.65 4.03
C ALA A 41 7.25 -2.22 2.67
N VAL A 42 5.95 -2.45 2.47
CA VAL A 42 5.41 -3.07 1.28
C VAL A 42 4.77 -1.99 0.42
N LEU A 43 5.41 -1.66 -0.69
CA LEU A 43 4.83 -0.82 -1.72
C LEU A 43 3.81 -1.64 -2.50
N THR A 44 2.57 -1.15 -2.51
CA THR A 44 1.43 -1.77 -3.16
C THR A 44 0.84 -0.85 -4.22
N HIS A 45 0.32 -1.45 -5.29
CA HIS A 45 -0.44 -0.76 -6.33
C HIS A 45 -1.89 -1.23 -6.26
N VAL A 46 -2.81 -0.29 -6.04
CA VAL A 46 -4.23 -0.56 -5.88
C VAL A 46 -4.95 -0.10 -7.15
N ARG A 47 -5.43 -1.07 -7.92
CA ARG A 47 -6.25 -0.84 -9.12
C ARG A 47 -7.70 -1.19 -8.83
N ALA A 48 -8.57 -0.19 -8.75
CA ALA A 48 -9.97 -0.37 -8.35
C ALA A 48 -10.98 0.33 -9.30
N PRO A 49 -11.09 -0.10 -10.56
CA PRO A 49 -11.91 0.58 -11.57
C PRO A 49 -13.42 0.55 -11.27
N ILE A 50 -13.96 -0.48 -10.60
CA ILE A 50 -15.37 -0.49 -10.18
C ILE A 50 -15.63 0.32 -8.90
N ALA A 51 -14.61 0.51 -8.05
CA ALA A 51 -14.75 1.35 -6.85
C ALA A 51 -14.91 2.84 -7.22
N ALA A 52 -14.48 3.23 -8.43
CA ALA A 52 -14.75 4.54 -9.01
C ALA A 52 -16.24 4.78 -9.35
N ILE A 53 -17.10 3.75 -9.34
CA ILE A 53 -18.54 3.88 -9.60
C ILE A 53 -19.30 4.56 -8.41
N ARG A 54 -18.60 4.99 -7.34
CA ARG A 54 -19.18 5.72 -6.19
C ARG A 54 -20.50 5.10 -5.67
N LEU A 55 -20.51 3.79 -5.45
CA LEU A 55 -21.62 3.14 -4.72
C LEU A 55 -21.65 3.51 -3.22
N SER A 56 -20.75 4.38 -2.75
CA SER A 56 -20.74 4.94 -1.39
C SER A 56 -20.30 6.41 -1.44
N GLU A 57 -21.16 7.30 -0.96
CA GLU A 57 -20.93 8.73 -0.80
C GLU A 57 -19.79 8.98 0.20
N GLY A 58 -18.57 9.09 -0.29
CA GLY A 58 -17.39 9.38 0.55
C GLY A 58 -16.05 8.92 -0.02
N GLY A 59 -16.05 8.19 -1.14
CA GLY A 59 -14.86 7.51 -1.66
C GLY A 59 -13.86 8.39 -2.42
N SER A 60 -13.04 9.19 -1.72
CA SER A 60 -11.75 9.67 -2.28
C SER A 60 -10.71 8.53 -2.42
N SER A 61 -11.01 7.37 -1.84
CA SER A 61 -10.08 6.22 -1.74
C SER A 61 -9.93 5.38 -3.03
N ALA A 62 -10.65 5.68 -4.12
CA ALA A 62 -11.02 4.66 -5.11
C ALA A 62 -10.54 4.89 -6.55
N VAL A 63 -9.40 5.54 -6.75
CA VAL A 63 -8.78 5.69 -8.08
C VAL A 63 -7.37 5.13 -8.00
N ASP A 64 -6.96 4.42 -9.04
CA ASP A 64 -5.65 3.80 -9.23
C ASP A 64 -4.51 4.53 -8.50
N HIS A 65 -3.90 3.92 -7.47
CA HIS A 65 -2.90 4.60 -6.63
C HIS A 65 -1.86 3.66 -6.02
N HIS A 66 -0.71 4.24 -5.65
CA HIS A 66 0.32 3.58 -4.88
C HIS A 66 0.17 3.87 -3.38
N ALA A 67 0.44 2.87 -2.55
CA ALA A 67 0.45 3.00 -1.11
C ALA A 67 1.57 2.14 -0.50
N VAL A 68 2.13 2.60 0.61
CA VAL A 68 3.09 1.83 1.40
C VAL A 68 2.37 1.26 2.61
N VAL A 69 2.51 -0.04 2.84
CA VAL A 69 2.01 -0.72 4.03
C VAL A 69 3.21 -1.06 4.91
N LEU A 70 3.22 -0.52 6.13
CA LEU A 70 4.23 -0.80 7.15
C LEU A 70 3.67 -1.81 8.16
N GLY A 71 4.35 -2.92 8.37
CA GLY A 71 3.86 -3.93 9.30
C GLY A 71 4.66 -5.23 9.26
N ARG A 72 4.14 -6.25 9.96
CA ARG A 72 4.74 -7.60 10.03
C ARG A 72 4.39 -8.48 8.82
N ASP A 73 3.40 -8.09 8.03
CA ASP A 73 2.91 -8.86 6.90
C ASP A 73 3.64 -8.47 5.62
N ARG A 74 4.48 -9.39 5.12
CA ARG A 74 5.24 -9.22 3.88
C ARG A 74 4.34 -9.12 2.63
N SER A 75 3.09 -9.57 2.70
CA SER A 75 2.14 -9.47 1.58
C SER A 75 1.53 -8.08 1.44
N GLY A 76 1.65 -7.22 2.46
CA GLY A 76 1.01 -5.90 2.49
C GLY A 76 -0.51 -5.94 2.64
N GLY A 77 -1.07 -7.09 3.00
CA GLY A 77 -2.49 -7.26 3.31
C GLY A 77 -2.87 -6.66 4.67
N TYR A 78 -1.90 -6.58 5.60
CA TYR A 78 -2.11 -6.06 6.94
C TYR A 78 -0.98 -5.13 7.41
N GLY A 79 -1.34 -4.04 8.10
CA GLY A 79 -0.41 -3.07 8.65
C GLY A 79 -0.87 -1.62 8.53
N HIS A 80 0.00 -0.69 8.89
CA HIS A 80 -0.25 0.73 8.73
C HIS A 80 -0.10 1.15 7.26
N ARG A 81 -1.21 1.51 6.64
CA ARG A 81 -1.23 2.05 5.28
C ARG A 81 -0.95 3.55 5.26
N VAL A 82 0.03 3.94 4.46
CA VAL A 82 0.34 5.33 4.09
C VAL A 82 0.09 5.49 2.60
N ARG A 83 -0.83 6.40 2.26
CA ARG A 83 -1.16 6.72 0.88
C ARG A 83 -0.39 7.96 0.46
N PHE A 84 0.18 7.90 -0.74
CA PHE A 84 0.79 9.06 -1.40
C PHE A 84 -0.12 9.48 -2.56
N ASP A 85 -0.90 10.54 -2.37
CA ASP A 85 -1.65 11.18 -3.45
C ASP A 85 -0.73 12.10 -4.25
N ALA A 86 0.31 11.51 -4.83
CA ALA A 86 1.27 12.23 -5.63
C ALA A 86 1.21 11.76 -7.06
N THR A 87 0.32 12.39 -7.81
CA THR A 87 0.26 12.28 -9.26
C THR A 87 1.65 12.53 -9.85
N GLY A 88 2.20 11.53 -10.55
CA GLY A 88 3.48 11.66 -11.26
C GLY A 88 4.73 11.23 -10.49
N MET A 89 4.61 10.63 -9.31
CA MET A 89 5.77 10.02 -8.64
C MET A 89 5.98 8.58 -9.11
N ASP A 90 7.21 8.27 -9.56
CA ASP A 90 7.59 6.90 -9.92
C ASP A 90 7.71 6.05 -8.64
N PRO A 91 7.01 4.91 -8.54
CA PRO A 91 7.19 3.92 -7.48
C PRO A 91 8.66 3.50 -7.26
N ALA A 92 9.48 3.53 -8.30
CA ALA A 92 10.89 3.20 -8.25
C ALA A 92 11.71 4.20 -7.41
N ASP A 93 11.25 5.45 -7.32
CA ASP A 93 11.96 6.52 -6.61
C ASP A 93 11.68 6.55 -5.09
N LEU A 94 10.83 5.65 -4.60
CA LEU A 94 10.56 5.55 -3.17
C LEU A 94 11.80 5.02 -2.42
N THR A 95 12.34 5.88 -1.57
CA THR A 95 13.37 5.56 -0.58
C THR A 95 12.71 5.29 0.76
N VAL A 96 13.07 4.16 1.36
CA VAL A 96 12.61 3.74 2.70
C VAL A 96 13.82 3.70 3.61
N GLU A 97 13.78 4.49 4.67
CA GLU A 97 14.83 4.57 5.68
C GLU A 97 14.24 4.19 7.04
N TRP A 98 14.73 3.09 7.60
CA TRP A 98 14.32 2.61 8.91
C TRP A 98 15.16 3.30 10.00
N THR A 99 14.52 3.66 11.11
CA THR A 99 15.18 4.13 12.34
C THR A 99 14.57 3.42 13.55
N ALA A 100 15.18 3.58 14.73
CA ALA A 100 14.63 3.05 15.97
C ALA A 100 13.27 3.69 16.34
N GLU A 101 13.06 4.93 15.92
CA GLU A 101 11.86 5.71 16.19
C GLU A 101 10.74 5.50 15.17
N GLY A 102 11.03 4.95 13.99
CA GLY A 102 10.05 4.77 12.93
C GLY A 102 10.65 4.57 11.53
N VAL A 103 9.92 5.01 10.51
CA VAL A 103 10.31 4.89 9.10
C VAL A 103 10.12 6.21 8.37
N TRP A 104 11.14 6.62 7.63
CA TRP A 104 11.05 7.71 6.67
C TRP A 104 10.76 7.15 5.28
N LEU A 105 9.74 7.71 4.65
CA LEU A 105 9.34 7.43 3.28
C LEU A 105 9.58 8.70 2.46
N SER A 106 10.50 8.64 1.50
CA SER A 106 10.93 9.79 0.72
C SER A 106 10.86 9.48 -0.77
N TYR A 107 10.47 10.46 -1.57
CA TYR A 107 10.54 10.39 -3.03
C TYR A 107 11.58 11.38 -3.57
N GLY A 108 12.15 11.09 -4.75
CA GLY A 108 13.12 11.96 -5.41
C GLY A 108 12.63 13.39 -5.69
N SER A 109 11.32 13.60 -5.74
CA SER A 109 10.66 14.90 -5.86
C SER A 109 10.76 15.79 -4.60
N GLY A 110 11.27 15.26 -3.48
CA GLY A 110 11.39 15.95 -2.20
C GLY A 110 10.22 15.74 -1.24
N HIS A 111 9.17 15.04 -1.64
CA HIS A 111 8.10 14.64 -0.73
C HIS A 111 8.61 13.59 0.26
N ARG A 112 8.49 13.90 1.56
CA ARG A 112 8.94 13.02 2.65
C ARG A 112 7.88 12.93 3.75
N VAL A 113 7.66 11.73 4.25
CA VAL A 113 6.76 11.43 5.36
C VAL A 113 7.50 10.60 6.40
N PHE A 114 7.38 10.99 7.67
CA PHE A 114 7.81 10.17 8.79
C PHE A 114 6.63 9.39 9.36
N VAL A 115 6.86 8.12 9.63
CA VAL A 115 5.89 7.24 10.27
C VAL A 115 6.50 6.72 11.57
N PRO A 116 6.01 7.16 12.74
CA PRO A 116 6.52 6.69 14.02
C PRO A 116 6.32 5.18 14.22
N ALA A 117 7.22 4.50 14.92
CA ALA A 117 7.16 3.05 15.15
C ALA A 117 5.87 2.61 15.84
N ASN A 118 5.37 3.40 16.80
CA ASN A 118 4.11 3.13 17.49
C ASN A 118 2.88 3.14 16.56
N GLN A 119 3.03 3.65 15.34
CA GLN A 119 1.99 3.63 14.35
C GLN A 119 1.88 2.27 13.68
N PHE A 120 2.92 1.45 13.57
CA PHE A 120 2.82 0.18 12.82
C PHE A 120 3.22 -1.06 13.61
N THR A 121 3.81 -0.87 14.79
CA THR A 121 4.11 -1.93 15.76
C THR A 121 2.86 -2.27 16.56
N GLY A 122 2.67 -3.55 16.89
CA GLY A 122 1.49 -4.02 17.65
C GLY A 122 0.23 -4.38 16.82
N GLY A 123 0.26 -4.19 15.50
CA GLY A 123 -0.90 -4.40 14.64
C GLY A 123 -1.77 -3.15 14.52
N ARG A 124 -2.36 -2.97 13.34
CA ARG A 124 -3.18 -1.83 12.95
C ARG A 124 -4.59 -2.27 12.60
#